data_AF-A0A661ZP41-F1
#
_entry.id   AF-A0A661ZP41-F1
#
_cell.length_a   1.000
_cell.length_b   1.000
_cell.length_c   1.000
_cell.angle_alpha   90.00
_cell.angle_beta   90.00
_cell.angle_gamma   90.00
#
_symmetry.space_group_name_H-M   'P 1'
#
loop_
_entity.id
_entity.type
_entity.pdbx_description
1 polymer ?
#
loop_
_entity_poly.entity_id
_entity_poly.type
_entity_poly.pdbx_seq_one_letter_code
_entity_poly.pdbx_strand_id
1 'polypeptide(L)' 'METVIYQNGQRYSEKQYKLEADFERLVVDNSKTFFGEKTIFVDAKKKIDNNSLGGVIPDGFLFDFSDKK' A
#
# COMPACT_ATOMS: atom_id res chain seq x y z
N MET A 1 13.08 -18.23 -3.45
CA MET A 1 12.30 -19.22 -2.68
C MET A 1 10.86 -19.04 -3.10
N GLU A 2 10.19 -20.09 -3.57
CA GLU A 2 8.75 -20.01 -3.85
C GLU A 2 8.00 -20.16 -2.53
N THR A 3 7.28 -19.12 -2.12
CA THR A 3 6.41 -19.16 -0.94
C THR A 3 5.12 -19.85 -1.32
N VAL A 4 4.71 -20.87 -0.56
CA VAL A 4 3.47 -21.60 -0.80
C VAL A 4 2.47 -21.28 0.30
N ILE A 5 1.31 -20.73 -0.08
CA ILE A 5 0.22 -20.37 0.84
C ILE A 5 -0.98 -21.29 0.57
N TYR A 6 -1.49 -21.93 1.63
CA TYR A 6 -2.73 -22.71 1.62
C TYR A 6 -3.69 -22.15 2.68
N GLN A 7 -4.93 -21.90 2.29
CA GLN A 7 -5.99 -21.47 3.21
C GLN A 7 -7.31 -22.12 2.80
N ASN A 8 -8.06 -22.69 3.75
CA ASN A 8 -9.36 -23.35 3.53
C ASN A 8 -9.36 -24.41 2.41
N GLY A 9 -8.26 -25.18 2.28
CA GLY A 9 -8.10 -26.18 1.23
C GLY A 9 -7.76 -25.62 -0.16
N GLN A 10 -7.69 -24.29 -0.31
CA GLN A 10 -7.31 -23.62 -1.54
C GLN A 10 -5.83 -23.25 -1.51
N ARG A 11 -5.10 -23.56 -2.59
CA ARG A 11 -3.73 -23.10 -2.82
C ARG A 11 -3.75 -21.72 -3.45
N TYR A 12 -2.96 -20.80 -2.91
CA TYR A 12 -2.75 -19.47 -3.46
C TYR A 12 -1.37 -19.41 -4.13
N SER A 13 -1.32 -18.75 -5.28
CA SER A 13 -0.09 -18.46 -6.00
C SER A 13 0.23 -16.98 -5.87
N GLU A 14 1.52 -16.68 -5.69
CA GLU A 14 2.00 -15.30 -5.74
C GLU A 14 1.70 -14.69 -7.12
N LYS A 15 1.16 -13.47 -7.13
CA LYS A 15 0.91 -12.72 -8.35
C LYS A 15 2.07 -11.77 -8.60
N GLN A 16 2.78 -11.99 -9.69
CA GLN A 16 3.83 -11.09 -10.16
C GLN A 16 3.23 -9.99 -11.03
N TYR A 17 3.64 -8.75 -10.77
CA TYR A 17 3.22 -7.57 -11.53
C TYR A 17 4.38 -7.10 -12.39
N LYS A 18 4.10 -6.80 -13.66
CA LYS A 18 5.13 -6.29 -14.60
C LYS A 18 5.29 -4.78 -14.49
N LEU A 19 4.20 -4.07 -14.22
CA LEU A 19 4.17 -2.62 -14.11
C LEU A 19 3.90 -2.23 -12.66
N GLU A 20 4.64 -1.26 -12.18
CA GLU A 20 4.43 -0.65 -10.86
C GLU A 20 3.01 -0.11 -10.71
N ALA A 21 2.48 0.56 -11.74
CA ALA A 21 1.12 1.09 -11.74
C ALA A 21 0.03 0.03 -11.50
N ASP A 22 0.23 -1.20 -11.99
CA ASP A 22 -0.73 -2.30 -11.77
C ASP A 22 -0.68 -2.78 -10.31
N PHE A 23 0.51 -2.72 -9.70
CA PHE A 23 0.70 -3.07 -8.30
C PHE A 23 0.16 -1.96 -7.38
N GLU A 24 0.48 -0.70 -7.65
CA GLU A 24 -0.04 0.46 -6.91
C GLU A 24 -1.57 0.49 -6.93
N ARG A 25 -2.18 0.23 -8.09
CA ARG A 25 -3.65 0.15 -8.20
C ARG A 25 -4.25 -0.94 -7.31
N LEU A 26 -3.63 -2.12 -7.22
CA LEU A 26 -4.08 -3.15 -6.29
C LEU A 26 -4.04 -2.64 -4.84
N VAL A 27 -2.97 -1.96 -4.46
CA VAL A 27 -2.82 -1.38 -3.10
C VAL A 27 -3.89 -0.34 -2.83
N VAL A 28 -4.17 0.55 -3.78
CA VAL A 28 -5.22 1.58 -3.67
C VAL A 28 -6.60 0.94 -3.52
N ASP A 29 -6.95 0.04 -4.45
CA ASP A 29 -8.26 -0.61 -4.53
C ASP A 29 -8.54 -1.47 -3.28
N ASN A 30 -7.50 -1.97 -2.60
CA ASN A 30 -7.61 -2.81 -1.41
C ASN A 30 -7.04 -2.13 -0.15
N SER A 31 -6.90 -0.80 -0.17
CA SER A 31 -6.25 -0.04 0.90
C SER A 31 -6.87 -0.29 2.28
N LYS A 32 -8.20 -0.46 2.35
CA LYS A 32 -8.91 -0.80 3.59
C LYS A 32 -8.55 -2.19 4.13
N THR A 33 -8.37 -3.16 3.24
CA THR A 33 -7.92 -4.52 3.61
C THR A 33 -6.48 -4.50 4.12
N PHE A 34 -5.61 -3.70 3.51
CA PHE A 34 -4.19 -3.65 3.87
C PHE A 34 -3.90 -2.81 5.12
N PHE A 35 -4.55 -1.66 5.25
CA PHE A 35 -4.24 -0.68 6.29
C PHE A 35 -5.34 -0.58 7.37
N GLY A 36 -6.53 -1.14 7.13
CA GLY A 36 -7.64 -1.18 8.06
C GLY A 36 -8.73 -0.16 7.76
N GLU A 37 -9.93 -0.41 8.28
CA GLU A 37 -11.15 0.37 7.98
C GLU A 37 -11.05 1.85 8.38
N LYS A 38 -10.31 2.12 9.46
CA LYS A 38 -10.12 3.47 10.04
C LYS A 38 -8.97 4.26 9.42
N THR A 39 -8.55 3.91 8.21
CA THR A 39 -7.48 4.61 7.51
C THR A 39 -7.98 5.33 6.28
N ILE A 40 -7.25 6.34 5.81
CA ILE A 40 -7.45 6.96 4.51
C ILE A 40 -6.11 6.89 3.77
N PHE A 41 -6.07 6.12 2.68
CA PHE A 41 -4.94 6.09 1.77
C PHE A 41 -5.18 7.08 0.61
N VAL A 42 -4.21 7.93 0.33
CA VAL A 42 -4.24 8.92 -0.75
C VAL A 42 -3.08 8.62 -1.70
N ASP A 43 -3.43 8.14 -2.89
CA ASP A 43 -2.49 8.01 -4.00
C ASP A 43 -2.23 9.40 -4.60
N ALA A 44 -1.12 10.00 -4.21
CA ALA A 44 -0.71 11.31 -4.68
C ALA A 44 0.81 11.41 -4.69
N LYS A 45 1.40 11.44 -5.89
CA LYS A 45 2.83 11.68 -6.08
C LYS A 45 3.15 13.17 -5.94
N LYS A 46 3.14 13.65 -4.69
CA LYS A 46 3.42 15.05 -4.36
C LYS A 46 4.71 15.18 -3.56
N LYS A 47 5.65 15.97 -4.07
CA LYS A 47 6.89 16.27 -3.36
C LYS A 47 6.59 16.91 -2.00
N ILE A 48 7.14 16.31 -0.95
CA ILE A 48 7.19 16.89 0.38
C ILE A 48 8.53 17.60 0.48
N ASP A 49 8.52 18.93 0.35
CA ASP A 49 9.71 19.74 0.58
C ASP A 49 9.94 19.93 2.08
N ASN A 50 11.20 19.87 2.49
CA ASN A 50 11.64 20.28 3.81
C ASN A 50 12.78 21.30 3.67
N ASN A 51 13.06 22.05 4.74
CA ASN A 51 14.15 23.04 4.75
C ASN A 51 15.55 22.41 4.90
N SER A 52 15.69 21.08 4.90
CA SER A 52 16.97 20.42 5.14
C SER A 52 17.05 19.04 4.46
N LEU A 53 17.91 18.95 3.44
CA LEU A 53 18.34 17.72 2.74
C LEU A 53 17.36 17.10 1.72
N GLY A 54 16.69 17.94 0.93
CA GLY A 54 16.07 17.51 -0.34
C GLY A 54 14.75 16.77 -0.16
N GLY A 55 13.66 17.40 -0.60
CA GLY A 55 12.33 16.83 -0.48
C GLY A 55 12.18 15.47 -1.17
N VAL A 56 11.32 14.62 -0.61
CA VAL A 56 10.98 13.28 -1.12
C VAL A 56 9.65 13.32 -1.87
N ILE A 57 9.53 12.54 -2.95
CA ILE A 57 8.24 12.26 -3.59
C ILE A 57 7.83 10.87 -3.14
N PRO A 58 6.85 10.73 -2.23
CA PRO A 58 6.28 9.44 -1.87
C PRO A 58 5.31 8.96 -2.95
N ASP A 59 5.02 7.66 -2.95
CA ASP A 59 4.00 7.04 -3.81
C ASP A 59 2.58 7.28 -3.27
N GLY A 60 2.43 7.52 -1.96
CA GLY A 60 1.15 7.87 -1.36
C GLY A 60 1.25 8.31 0.10
N PHE A 61 0.12 8.74 0.64
CA PHE A 61 -0.04 9.18 2.03
C PHE A 61 -1.07 8.30 2.74
N LEU A 62 -0.75 7.86 3.96
CA LEU A 62 -1.67 7.11 4.81
C LEU A 62 -2.01 7.94 6.05
N PHE A 63 -3.30 8.20 6.25
CA PHE A 63 -3.81 8.77 7.49
C PHE A 63 -4.47 7.66 8.30
N ASP A 64 -3.95 7.36 9.49
CA ASP A 64 -4.50 6.33 10.37
C ASP A 64 -5.25 6.95 11.55
N PHE A 65 -6.54 6.62 11.67
CA PHE A 65 -7.43 7.04 12.76
C PHE A 65 -7.79 5.85 13.67
N SER A 66 -6.97 4.80 13.68
CA SER A 66 -7.15 3.63 14.52
C SER A 66 -6.92 3.93 16.00
N ASP A 67 -6.13 4.95 16.31
CA ASP A 67 -5.81 5.36 17.67
C ASP A 67 -7.08 5.79 18.43
N LYS A 68 -7.33 5.10 19.54
CA LYS A 68 -8.43 5.39 20.46
C LYS A 68 -7.81 6.03 21.69
N LYS A 69 -7.99 7.35 21.82
CA LYS A 69 -7.82 8.03 23.11
C LYS A 69 -8.78 7.47 24.16
#